data_AF-A0A4R8A2K5-F1
#
_entry.id   AF-A0A4R8A2K5-F1
#
_cell.length_a   1.000
_cell.length_b   1.000
_cell.length_c   1.000
_cell.angle_alpha   90.00
_cell.angle_beta   90.00
_cell.angle_gamma   90.00
#
_symmetry.space_group_name_H-M   'P 1'
#
loop_
_entity.id
_entity.type
_entity.pdbx_description
1 polymer ?
#
loop_
_entity_poly.entity_id
_entity_poly.type
_entity_poly.pdbx_seq_one_letter_code
_entity_poly.pdbx_strand_id
1 'polypeptide(L)'
;MTASHGTAPSPFKQPRAVWAVAFACVVSFMGIGLVDPILPALAGSLHATPSQVSLLFTSYLVVTAVAMLAVGWVSSRIGAKRTLIAGLVLIVIFAGLAGTSNSIGGIVGFRAGWGLGNALFIATSLAVIVASASGGFAGAIILYETALGLGIAVGPLLGGELGSISWRGPFFGVAVLMFIALVATIAFVPNLPKPEHKTSLAAPLKALRHRGLLTMGIMALLYNWGFFTMLGYAPYPMELNAHKLGLVFTGWGLLVAAFSVFFAPRLQARFGTAKVLYVNLFCLGIVMAVIAIGVNTPAAVIVAVIVSGAFIGINNTLTTQAVMLVSPVERPVASSAYGFVRFIGGGLAPFVAGKLADATNLSVPFYLGGVAFILAIVVLASGHKLVDAAEKGAVEGEPVCPSLQRVGATPAPGYQPVIVAVGAIENADEIVDAAALMARDAGRPLEVVHIRETAVVEELAIDAEDAEQARATVLSHLDRLFTLGIAATGQVLTSVGDHAAAGRVLAQHANDIDARAIAVGRSPRGQAAQFADGSFTTAVLHNAARTVVMVEPGKAPHRLSA
;
A
#
# COMPACT_ATOMS: atom_id res chain seq x y z
N MET A 1 30.43 28.49 7.27
CA MET A 1 30.94 27.17 6.83
C MET A 1 29.73 26.27 6.65
N THR A 2 29.61 25.67 5.47
CA THR A 2 28.42 24.98 4.93
C THR A 2 28.03 23.76 5.76
N ALA A 3 26.80 23.73 6.27
CA ALA A 3 26.20 22.59 6.94
C ALA A 3 25.91 21.46 5.94
N SER A 4 26.43 20.27 6.20
CA SER A 4 26.10 19.07 5.44
C SER A 4 24.70 18.57 5.83
N HIS A 5 23.72 18.73 4.94
CA HIS A 5 22.41 18.07 5.07
C HIS A 5 22.59 16.54 5.17
N GLY A 6 22.25 15.96 6.32
CA GLY A 6 22.10 14.52 6.47
C GLY A 6 20.90 14.06 5.65
N THR A 7 21.16 13.51 4.46
CA THR A 7 20.14 12.91 3.58
C THR A 7 19.30 11.88 4.34
N ALA A 8 17.97 12.04 4.32
CA ALA A 8 17.02 10.98 4.63
C ALA A 8 17.43 9.68 3.89
N PRO A 9 17.24 8.48 4.48
CA PRO A 9 17.58 7.23 3.80
C PRO A 9 16.89 7.20 2.44
N SER A 10 17.71 7.24 1.40
CA SER A 10 17.23 7.37 0.02
C SER A 10 16.30 6.19 -0.29
N PRO A 11 15.11 6.42 -0.88
CA PRO A 11 14.24 5.35 -1.34
C PRO A 11 14.94 4.41 -2.35
N PHE A 12 16.09 4.83 -2.90
CA PHE A 12 16.93 4.07 -3.81
C PHE A 12 17.99 3.18 -3.11
N LYS A 13 18.16 3.25 -1.79
CA LYS A 13 19.10 2.39 -1.02
C LYS A 13 18.35 1.29 -0.26
N GLN A 14 17.67 0.42 -1.01
CA GLN A 14 16.94 -0.73 -0.45
C GLN A 14 17.74 -2.03 -0.54
N PRO A 15 17.48 -3.01 0.35
CA PRO A 15 18.07 -4.35 0.28
C PRO A 15 17.74 -5.05 -1.05
N ARG A 16 18.60 -5.99 -1.46
CA ARG A 16 18.40 -6.76 -2.71
C ARG A 16 17.06 -7.50 -2.75
N ALA A 17 16.58 -7.98 -1.59
CA ALA A 17 15.27 -8.61 -1.43
C ALA A 17 14.12 -7.69 -1.91
N VAL A 18 14.17 -6.42 -1.53
CA VAL A 18 13.15 -5.43 -1.84
C VAL A 18 13.14 -5.10 -3.31
N TRP A 19 14.31 -4.92 -3.93
CA TRP A 19 14.42 -4.72 -5.37
C TRP A 19 13.94 -5.93 -6.17
N ALA A 20 14.21 -7.15 -5.69
CA ALA A 20 13.72 -8.37 -6.34
C ALA A 20 12.19 -8.42 -6.37
N VAL A 21 11.53 -8.10 -5.25
CA VAL A 21 10.07 -8.11 -5.17
C VAL A 21 9.46 -6.90 -5.89
N ALA A 22 10.07 -5.72 -5.80
CA ALA A 22 9.63 -4.53 -6.54
C ALA A 22 9.70 -4.75 -8.05
N PHE A 23 10.78 -5.36 -8.55
CA PHE A 23 10.89 -5.77 -9.95
C PHE A 23 9.78 -6.77 -10.33
N ALA A 24 9.54 -7.77 -9.48
CA ALA A 24 8.43 -8.71 -9.67
C ALA A 24 7.07 -7.99 -9.74
N CYS A 25 6.85 -6.97 -8.89
CA CYS A 25 5.64 -6.16 -8.91
C CYS A 25 5.46 -5.41 -10.23
N VAL A 26 6.51 -4.73 -10.71
CA VAL A 26 6.49 -4.03 -12.02
C VAL A 26 6.04 -4.99 -13.11
N VAL A 27 6.65 -6.18 -13.18
CA VAL A 27 6.35 -7.17 -14.22
C VAL A 27 4.94 -7.75 -14.06
N SER A 28 4.47 -7.96 -12.83
CA SER A 28 3.12 -8.47 -12.55
C SER A 28 2.03 -7.52 -13.01
N PHE A 29 2.16 -6.23 -12.66
CA PHE A 29 1.19 -5.20 -13.05
C PHE A 29 1.26 -4.89 -14.55
N MET A 30 2.46 -4.95 -15.14
CA MET A 30 2.64 -4.89 -16.59
C MET A 30 1.84 -5.99 -17.32
N GLY A 31 1.81 -7.20 -16.78
CA GLY A 31 1.13 -8.35 -17.40
C GLY A 31 -0.36 -8.14 -17.69
N ILE A 32 -1.02 -7.19 -17.00
CA ILE A 32 -2.41 -6.82 -17.28
C ILE A 32 -2.50 -6.02 -18.58
N GLY A 33 -1.69 -4.96 -18.74
CA GLY A 33 -1.76 -4.06 -19.90
C GLY A 33 -0.92 -4.48 -21.11
N LEU A 34 -0.03 -5.46 -20.93
CA LEU A 34 0.88 -5.95 -21.98
C LEU A 34 0.16 -6.77 -23.07
N VAL A 35 -1.06 -7.25 -22.80
CA VAL A 35 -1.87 -8.03 -23.75
C VAL A 35 -2.80 -7.12 -24.58
N ASP A 36 -3.12 -5.91 -24.11
CA ASP A 36 -4.09 -5.01 -24.75
C ASP A 36 -3.70 -4.65 -26.21
N PRO A 37 -2.44 -4.29 -26.51
CA PRO A 37 -2.05 -3.90 -27.86
C PRO A 37 -2.09 -5.04 -28.88
N ILE A 38 -2.08 -6.30 -28.43
CA ILE A 38 -2.04 -7.47 -29.31
C ILE A 38 -3.42 -8.08 -29.59
N LEU A 39 -4.49 -7.62 -28.94
CA LEU A 39 -5.82 -8.24 -29.09
C LEU A 39 -6.28 -8.30 -30.55
N PRO A 40 -6.17 -7.24 -31.37
CA PRO A 40 -6.60 -7.31 -32.77
C PRO A 40 -5.75 -8.29 -33.59
N ALA A 41 -4.43 -8.31 -33.37
CA ALA A 41 -3.51 -9.21 -34.07
C ALA A 41 -3.73 -10.69 -33.69
N LEU A 42 -4.02 -10.96 -32.41
CA LEU A 42 -4.40 -12.27 -31.89
C LEU A 42 -5.73 -12.74 -32.51
N ALA A 43 -6.73 -11.87 -32.54
CA ALA A 43 -8.05 -12.14 -33.12
C ALA A 43 -7.94 -12.58 -34.58
N GLY A 44 -7.23 -11.79 -35.40
CA GLY A 44 -7.01 -12.10 -36.81
C GLY A 44 -6.23 -13.39 -37.01
N SER A 45 -5.14 -13.61 -36.26
CA SER A 45 -4.28 -14.80 -36.44
C SER A 45 -4.99 -16.11 -36.09
N LEU A 46 -5.82 -16.10 -35.03
CA LEU A 46 -6.54 -17.29 -34.55
C LEU A 46 -7.97 -17.38 -35.08
N HIS A 47 -8.39 -16.48 -35.97
CA HIS A 47 -9.74 -16.42 -36.54
C HIS A 47 -10.81 -16.39 -35.44
N ALA A 48 -10.51 -15.66 -34.37
CA ALA A 48 -11.34 -15.57 -33.18
C ALA A 48 -12.14 -14.26 -33.17
N THR A 49 -13.37 -14.31 -32.68
CA THR A 49 -14.19 -13.10 -32.51
C THR A 49 -13.62 -12.21 -31.40
N PRO A 50 -13.93 -10.89 -31.40
CA PRO A 50 -13.56 -10.00 -30.31
C PRO A 50 -14.04 -10.49 -28.93
N SER A 51 -15.23 -11.12 -28.87
CA SER A 51 -15.75 -11.72 -27.63
C SER A 51 -14.93 -12.92 -27.16
N GLN A 52 -14.45 -13.78 -28.07
CA GLN A 52 -13.56 -14.89 -27.74
C GLN A 52 -12.19 -14.40 -27.24
N VAL A 53 -11.64 -13.36 -27.85
CA VAL A 53 -10.38 -12.76 -27.41
C VAL A 53 -10.53 -12.04 -26.06
N SER A 54 -11.67 -11.40 -25.82
CA SER A 54 -11.95 -10.75 -24.53
C SER A 54 -11.99 -11.74 -23.35
N LEU A 55 -12.22 -13.03 -23.60
CA LEU A 55 -12.12 -14.07 -22.58
C LEU A 55 -10.72 -14.18 -21.96
N LEU A 56 -9.66 -13.67 -22.61
CA LEU A 56 -8.32 -13.61 -22.02
C LEU A 56 -8.28 -12.70 -20.79
N PHE A 57 -9.09 -11.63 -20.74
CA PHE A 57 -9.25 -10.81 -19.53
C PHE A 57 -10.18 -11.49 -18.55
N THR A 58 -11.30 -12.03 -19.04
CA THR A 58 -12.29 -12.68 -18.19
C THR A 58 -11.70 -13.84 -17.41
N SER A 59 -11.02 -14.78 -18.06
CA SER A 59 -10.46 -15.94 -17.39
C SER A 59 -9.38 -15.55 -16.37
N TYR A 60 -8.54 -14.58 -16.71
CA TYR A 60 -7.50 -14.08 -15.81
C TYR A 60 -8.09 -13.35 -14.59
N LEU A 61 -8.97 -12.37 -14.80
CA LEU A 61 -9.50 -11.52 -13.74
C LEU A 61 -10.50 -12.25 -12.85
N VAL A 62 -11.39 -13.09 -13.42
CA VAL A 62 -12.35 -13.86 -12.62
C VAL A 62 -11.64 -14.90 -11.76
N VAL A 63 -10.65 -15.62 -12.31
CA VAL A 63 -9.86 -16.57 -11.51
C VAL A 63 -9.04 -15.83 -10.46
N THR A 64 -8.45 -14.68 -10.80
CA THR A 64 -7.77 -13.81 -9.81
C THR A 64 -8.73 -13.43 -8.67
N ALA A 65 -9.94 -12.98 -9.01
CA ALA A 65 -10.97 -12.57 -8.05
C ALA A 65 -11.32 -13.69 -7.08
N VAL A 66 -11.65 -14.88 -7.61
CA VAL A 66 -12.02 -16.05 -6.80
C VAL A 66 -10.84 -16.50 -5.95
N ALA A 67 -9.63 -16.54 -6.52
CA ALA A 67 -8.43 -16.94 -5.81
C ALA A 67 -8.10 -15.99 -4.65
N MET A 68 -8.34 -14.68 -4.78
CA MET A 68 -8.13 -13.67 -3.71
C MET A 68 -8.86 -13.99 -2.41
N LEU A 69 -9.99 -14.71 -2.45
CA LEU A 69 -10.69 -15.17 -1.24
C LEU A 69 -9.88 -16.21 -0.45
N ALA A 70 -9.04 -16.98 -1.12
CA ALA A 70 -8.25 -18.05 -0.53
C ALA A 70 -6.81 -17.65 -0.19
N VAL A 71 -6.28 -16.54 -0.73
CA VAL A 71 -4.86 -16.21 -0.57
C VAL A 71 -4.46 -15.99 0.88
N GLY A 72 -5.28 -15.28 1.67
CA GLY A 72 -5.00 -15.08 3.09
C GLY A 72 -4.88 -16.41 3.86
N TRP A 73 -5.76 -17.37 3.55
CA TRP A 73 -5.72 -18.71 4.14
C TRP A 73 -4.48 -19.51 3.74
N VAL A 74 -4.04 -19.40 2.47
CA VAL A 74 -2.83 -20.06 1.97
C VAL A 74 -1.60 -19.42 2.63
N SER A 75 -1.46 -18.10 2.53
CA SER A 75 -0.33 -17.32 3.03
C SER A 75 -0.11 -17.52 4.52
N SER A 76 -1.19 -17.54 5.32
CA SER A 76 -1.09 -17.75 6.77
C SER A 76 -0.58 -19.15 7.15
N ARG A 77 -0.59 -20.14 6.24
CA ARG A 77 -0.17 -21.53 6.52
C ARG A 77 1.23 -21.86 5.99
N ILE A 78 1.48 -21.50 4.74
CA ILE A 78 2.74 -21.81 4.07
C ILE A 78 3.77 -20.68 4.19
N GLY A 79 3.34 -19.48 4.59
CA GLY A 79 4.18 -18.29 4.77
C GLY A 79 4.32 -17.46 3.50
N ALA A 80 4.52 -16.14 3.68
CA ALA A 80 4.49 -15.15 2.60
C ALA A 80 5.50 -15.46 1.46
N LYS A 81 6.75 -15.79 1.77
CA LYS A 81 7.78 -16.12 0.76
C LYS A 81 7.37 -17.32 -0.11
N ARG A 82 6.85 -18.39 0.50
CA ARG A 82 6.46 -19.60 -0.26
C ARG A 82 5.25 -19.35 -1.14
N THR A 83 4.28 -18.57 -0.65
CA THR A 83 3.13 -18.14 -1.45
C THR A 83 3.55 -17.25 -2.62
N LEU A 84 4.47 -16.31 -2.40
CA LEU A 84 5.03 -15.44 -3.45
C LEU A 84 5.71 -16.26 -4.54
N ILE A 85 6.59 -17.19 -4.15
CA ILE A 85 7.30 -18.10 -5.08
C ILE A 85 6.31 -18.97 -5.85
N ALA A 86 5.30 -19.55 -5.18
CA ALA A 86 4.28 -20.35 -5.84
C ALA A 86 3.51 -19.54 -6.89
N GLY A 87 3.16 -18.29 -6.58
CA GLY A 87 2.56 -17.36 -7.53
C GLY A 87 3.44 -17.13 -8.75
N LEU A 88 4.72 -16.80 -8.55
CA LEU A 88 5.68 -16.58 -9.63
C LEU A 88 5.88 -17.81 -10.51
N VAL A 89 6.00 -19.01 -9.93
CA VAL A 89 6.13 -20.27 -10.69
C VAL A 89 4.92 -20.49 -11.60
N LEU A 90 3.70 -20.31 -11.07
CA LEU A 90 2.49 -20.46 -11.86
C LEU A 90 2.46 -19.44 -13.00
N ILE A 91 2.81 -18.18 -12.73
CA ILE A 91 2.86 -17.13 -13.76
C ILE A 91 3.82 -17.51 -14.89
N VAL A 92 5.05 -17.93 -14.56
CA VAL A 92 6.07 -18.31 -15.56
C VAL A 92 5.58 -19.45 -16.44
N ILE A 93 5.08 -20.53 -15.82
CA ILE A 93 4.62 -21.71 -16.55
C ILE A 93 3.45 -21.34 -17.46
N PHE A 94 2.41 -20.70 -16.92
CA PHE A 94 1.20 -20.41 -17.67
C PHE A 94 1.39 -19.32 -18.73
N ALA A 95 2.25 -18.31 -18.49
CA ALA A 95 2.60 -17.33 -19.52
C ALA A 95 3.37 -17.99 -20.67
N GLY A 96 4.34 -18.87 -20.37
CA GLY A 96 5.08 -19.61 -21.38
C GLY A 96 4.17 -20.52 -22.22
N LEU A 97 3.26 -21.26 -21.56
CA LEU A 97 2.28 -22.11 -22.24
C LEU A 97 1.26 -21.32 -23.08
N ALA A 98 0.85 -20.13 -22.63
CA ALA A 98 0.02 -19.24 -23.42
C ALA A 98 0.73 -18.81 -24.72
N GLY A 99 2.02 -18.50 -24.65
CA GLY A 99 2.83 -18.16 -25.82
C GLY A 99 2.97 -19.30 -26.83
N THR A 100 2.95 -20.57 -26.41
CA THR A 100 3.06 -21.73 -27.32
C THR A 100 1.71 -22.21 -27.86
N SER A 101 0.59 -21.77 -27.28
CA SER A 101 -0.74 -22.26 -27.62
C SER A 101 -1.23 -21.78 -29.00
N ASN A 102 -1.78 -22.68 -29.80
CA ASN A 102 -2.33 -22.41 -31.15
C ASN A 102 -3.86 -22.27 -31.17
N SER A 103 -4.53 -22.22 -30.02
CA SER A 103 -5.98 -22.10 -29.96
C SER A 103 -6.40 -21.05 -28.94
N ILE A 104 -7.47 -20.31 -29.25
CA ILE A 104 -7.98 -19.27 -28.35
C ILE A 104 -8.40 -19.87 -27.00
N GLY A 105 -9.05 -21.03 -27.00
CA GLY A 105 -9.44 -21.73 -25.78
C GLY A 105 -8.25 -22.17 -24.92
N GLY A 106 -7.15 -22.61 -25.55
CA GLY A 106 -5.91 -22.93 -24.84
C GLY A 106 -5.31 -21.70 -24.16
N ILE A 107 -5.21 -20.58 -24.88
CA ILE A 107 -4.71 -19.32 -24.32
C ILE A 107 -5.60 -18.84 -23.16
N VAL A 108 -6.93 -18.92 -23.31
CA VAL A 108 -7.89 -18.56 -22.25
C VAL A 108 -7.68 -19.43 -21.00
N GLY A 109 -7.48 -20.74 -21.16
CA GLY A 109 -7.20 -21.65 -20.05
C GLY A 109 -5.87 -21.34 -19.35
N PHE A 110 -4.81 -21.06 -20.11
CA PHE A 110 -3.53 -20.67 -19.54
C PHE A 110 -3.59 -19.29 -18.86
N ARG A 111 -4.38 -18.36 -19.39
CA ARG A 111 -4.66 -17.06 -18.74
C ARG A 111 -5.37 -17.20 -17.39
N ALA A 112 -6.25 -18.19 -17.23
CA ALA A 112 -6.83 -18.53 -15.94
C ALA A 112 -5.76 -19.00 -14.93
N GLY A 113 -4.88 -19.93 -15.33
CA GLY A 113 -3.77 -20.38 -14.50
C GLY A 113 -2.79 -19.26 -14.12
N TRP A 114 -2.53 -18.34 -15.06
CA TRP A 114 -1.78 -17.12 -14.80
C TRP A 114 -2.50 -16.23 -13.77
N GLY A 115 -3.81 -16.02 -13.89
CA GLY A 115 -4.60 -15.26 -12.91
C GLY A 115 -4.50 -15.82 -11.48
N LEU A 116 -4.52 -17.15 -11.33
CA LEU A 116 -4.28 -17.81 -10.04
C LEU A 116 -2.90 -17.46 -9.46
N GLY A 117 -1.85 -17.54 -10.28
CA GLY A 117 -0.51 -17.16 -9.86
C GLY A 117 -0.40 -15.69 -9.45
N ASN A 118 -1.07 -14.80 -10.20
CA ASN A 118 -1.11 -13.36 -9.92
C ASN A 118 -1.83 -13.04 -8.60
N ALA A 119 -2.91 -13.75 -8.26
CA ALA A 119 -3.59 -13.58 -6.98
C ALA A 119 -2.68 -13.92 -5.79
N LEU A 120 -1.96 -15.04 -5.86
CA LEU A 120 -1.00 -15.45 -4.83
C LEU A 120 0.15 -14.45 -4.70
N PHE A 121 0.64 -13.95 -5.85
CA PHE A 121 1.72 -12.97 -5.90
C PHE A 121 1.32 -11.62 -5.28
N ILE A 122 0.27 -10.97 -5.79
CA ILE A 122 -0.11 -9.60 -5.39
C ILE A 122 -0.33 -9.52 -3.88
N ALA A 123 -1.12 -10.44 -3.32
CA ALA A 123 -1.48 -10.40 -1.90
C ALA A 123 -0.29 -10.65 -0.94
N THR A 124 0.83 -11.20 -1.42
CA THR A 124 2.01 -11.45 -0.58
C THR A 124 3.18 -10.51 -0.87
N SER A 125 3.24 -9.93 -2.07
CA SER A 125 4.32 -9.03 -2.51
C SER A 125 4.53 -7.82 -1.59
N LEU A 126 3.45 -7.12 -1.20
CA LEU A 126 3.54 -5.97 -0.30
C LEU A 126 4.06 -6.37 1.09
N ALA A 127 3.52 -7.45 1.67
CA ALA A 127 3.95 -7.93 2.97
C ALA A 127 5.45 -8.28 2.99
N VAL A 128 5.96 -8.87 1.91
CA VAL A 128 7.39 -9.18 1.77
C VAL A 128 8.24 -7.92 1.60
N ILE A 129 7.78 -6.94 0.80
CA ILE A 129 8.47 -5.65 0.62
C ILE A 129 8.55 -4.92 1.96
N VAL A 130 7.45 -4.82 2.68
CA VAL A 130 7.35 -4.18 4.01
C VAL A 130 8.31 -4.84 5.01
N ALA A 131 8.29 -6.17 5.09
CA ALA A 131 9.13 -6.89 6.03
C ALA A 131 10.62 -6.89 5.67
N SER A 132 10.97 -6.51 4.44
CA SER A 132 12.36 -6.50 3.95
C SER A 132 12.94 -5.10 3.74
N ALA A 133 12.14 -4.03 3.85
CA ALA A 133 12.54 -2.66 3.55
C ALA A 133 13.40 -2.02 4.65
N SER A 134 14.46 -1.31 4.24
CA SER A 134 15.34 -0.54 5.15
C SER A 134 14.80 0.86 5.43
N GLY A 135 13.95 1.40 4.55
CA GLY A 135 13.34 2.73 4.65
C GLY A 135 12.13 2.82 5.58
N GLY A 136 11.90 1.79 6.40
CA GLY A 136 10.67 1.63 7.17
C GLY A 136 9.44 1.45 6.28
N PHE A 137 8.28 1.39 6.92
CA PHE A 137 7.02 1.07 6.25
C PHE A 137 6.63 2.07 5.14
N ALA A 138 6.73 3.37 5.40
CA ALA A 138 6.37 4.41 4.43
C ALA A 138 7.21 4.33 3.14
N GLY A 139 8.52 4.09 3.26
CA GLY A 139 9.39 3.89 2.10
C GLY A 139 9.05 2.63 1.30
N ALA A 140 8.60 1.58 1.98
CA ALA A 140 8.16 0.32 1.37
C ALA A 140 6.89 0.50 0.52
N ILE A 141 5.90 1.24 1.03
CA ILE A 141 4.68 1.57 0.26
C ILE A 141 5.02 2.42 -0.96
N ILE A 142 5.80 3.49 -0.78
CA ILE A 142 6.16 4.38 -1.89
C ILE A 142 6.83 3.58 -3.01
N LEU A 143 7.73 2.66 -2.67
CA LEU A 143 8.35 1.77 -3.64
C LEU A 143 7.34 0.84 -4.31
N TYR A 144 6.42 0.24 -3.55
CA TYR A 144 5.38 -0.62 -4.09
C TYR A 144 4.46 0.11 -5.09
N GLU A 145 3.97 1.29 -4.70
CA GLU A 145 3.12 2.14 -5.55
C GLU A 145 3.88 2.64 -6.78
N THR A 146 5.17 2.97 -6.62
CA THR A 146 6.04 3.32 -7.76
C THR A 146 6.19 2.14 -8.71
N ALA A 147 6.40 0.92 -8.19
CA ALA A 147 6.50 -0.29 -8.99
C ALA A 147 5.18 -0.60 -9.73
N LEU A 148 4.05 -0.43 -9.06
CA LEU A 148 2.72 -0.56 -9.65
C LEU A 148 2.51 0.44 -10.79
N GLY A 149 2.74 1.73 -10.52
CA GLY A 149 2.58 2.79 -11.51
C GLY A 149 3.49 2.61 -12.73
N LEU A 150 4.75 2.22 -12.49
CA LEU A 150 5.71 1.91 -13.55
C LEU A 150 5.24 0.71 -14.39
N GLY A 151 4.76 -0.36 -13.75
CA GLY A 151 4.23 -1.54 -14.44
C GLY A 151 3.05 -1.21 -15.35
N ILE A 152 2.09 -0.41 -14.87
CA ILE A 152 0.93 0.02 -15.66
C ILE A 152 1.35 0.87 -16.88
N ALA A 153 2.31 1.77 -16.71
CA ALA A 153 2.75 2.66 -17.80
C ALA A 153 3.62 1.95 -18.85
N VAL A 154 4.55 1.11 -18.41
CA VAL A 154 5.53 0.43 -19.27
C VAL A 154 4.92 -0.81 -19.95
N GLY A 155 3.91 -1.42 -19.35
CA GLY A 155 3.36 -2.67 -19.85
C GLY A 155 2.82 -2.61 -21.28
N PRO A 156 1.97 -1.64 -21.63
CA PRO A 156 1.50 -1.51 -22.99
C PRO A 156 2.59 -1.15 -23.99
N LEU A 157 3.63 -0.41 -23.58
CA LEU A 157 4.77 -0.10 -24.44
C LEU A 157 5.48 -1.39 -24.85
N LEU A 158 5.91 -2.19 -23.86
CA LEU A 158 6.59 -3.46 -24.12
C LEU A 158 5.68 -4.48 -24.81
N GLY A 159 4.39 -4.50 -24.47
CA GLY A 159 3.39 -5.32 -25.14
C GLY A 159 3.22 -4.97 -26.62
N GLY A 160 3.19 -3.68 -26.96
CA GLY A 160 3.14 -3.21 -28.34
C GLY A 160 4.41 -3.51 -29.12
N GLU A 161 5.59 -3.28 -28.53
CA GLU A 161 6.88 -3.60 -29.16
C GLU A 161 7.03 -5.09 -29.43
N LEU A 162 6.85 -5.94 -28.40
CA LEU A 162 6.95 -7.38 -28.55
C LEU A 162 5.85 -7.91 -29.50
N GLY A 163 4.65 -7.34 -29.39
CA GLY A 163 3.50 -7.64 -30.23
C GLY A 163 3.70 -7.32 -31.70
N SER A 164 4.51 -6.30 -32.01
CA SER A 164 4.86 -5.92 -33.39
C SER A 164 5.74 -6.97 -34.07
N ILE A 165 6.58 -7.69 -33.31
CA ILE A 165 7.38 -8.81 -33.80
C ILE A 165 6.48 -10.05 -33.94
N SER A 166 5.73 -10.36 -32.89
CA SER A 166 4.74 -11.43 -32.88
C SER A 166 3.74 -11.20 -31.76
N TRP A 167 2.46 -11.45 -31.99
CA TRP A 167 1.45 -11.42 -30.92
C TRP A 167 1.78 -12.38 -29.76
N ARG A 168 2.66 -13.37 -29.98
CA ARG A 168 3.17 -14.28 -28.94
C ARG A 168 4.23 -13.66 -28.05
N GLY A 169 4.97 -12.68 -28.56
CA GLY A 169 6.11 -12.04 -27.90
C GLY A 169 5.80 -11.58 -26.48
N PRO A 170 4.67 -10.88 -26.24
CA PRO A 170 4.30 -10.43 -24.90
C PRO A 170 4.19 -11.58 -23.87
N PHE A 171 3.62 -12.73 -24.24
CA PHE A 171 3.51 -13.88 -23.34
C PHE A 171 4.87 -14.44 -22.91
N PHE A 172 5.79 -14.61 -23.87
CA PHE A 172 7.16 -15.05 -23.57
C PHE A 172 7.96 -13.99 -22.84
N GLY A 173 7.77 -12.71 -23.16
CA GLY A 173 8.40 -11.59 -22.46
C GLY A 173 8.05 -11.59 -20.98
N VAL A 174 6.77 -11.75 -20.62
CA VAL A 174 6.37 -11.90 -19.22
C VAL A 174 6.96 -13.16 -18.60
N ALA A 175 6.93 -14.30 -19.29
CA ALA A 175 7.49 -15.54 -18.75
C ALA A 175 8.98 -15.40 -18.39
N VAL A 176 9.78 -14.76 -19.25
CA VAL A 176 11.21 -14.52 -19.02
C VAL A 176 11.42 -13.54 -17.88
N LEU A 177 10.74 -12.39 -17.88
CA LEU A 177 10.91 -11.38 -16.83
C LEU A 177 10.44 -11.90 -15.47
N MET A 178 9.36 -12.69 -15.42
CA MET A 178 8.89 -13.35 -14.20
C MET A 178 9.82 -14.48 -13.75
N PHE A 179 10.48 -15.16 -14.67
CA PHE A 179 11.49 -16.15 -14.31
C PHE A 179 12.71 -15.50 -13.67
N ILE A 180 13.16 -14.36 -14.18
CA ILE A 180 14.21 -13.55 -13.55
C ILE A 180 13.77 -13.09 -12.15
N ALA A 181 12.54 -12.61 -12.01
CA ALA A 181 11.96 -12.22 -10.72
C ALA A 181 11.87 -13.39 -9.73
N LEU A 182 11.49 -14.58 -10.20
CA LEU A 182 11.44 -15.82 -9.44
C LEU A 182 12.83 -16.19 -8.90
N VAL A 183 13.84 -16.22 -9.76
CA VAL A 183 15.23 -16.53 -9.35
C VAL A 183 15.72 -15.50 -8.33
N ALA A 184 15.48 -14.21 -8.58
CA ALA A 184 15.87 -13.14 -7.66
C ALA A 184 15.15 -13.25 -6.30
N THR A 185 13.86 -13.60 -6.31
CA THR A 185 13.08 -13.79 -5.08
C THR A 185 13.57 -15.00 -4.29
N ILE A 186 13.87 -16.13 -4.95
CA ILE A 186 14.43 -17.31 -4.29
C ILE A 186 15.77 -16.98 -3.64
N ALA A 187 16.64 -16.27 -4.36
CA ALA A 187 18.01 -15.98 -3.94
C ALA A 187 18.10 -14.90 -2.85
N PHE A 188 17.29 -13.84 -2.92
CA PHE A 188 17.48 -12.66 -2.08
C PHE A 188 16.44 -12.47 -0.97
N VAL A 189 15.23 -13.02 -1.09
CA VAL A 189 14.18 -12.82 -0.08
C VAL A 189 14.40 -13.79 1.09
N PRO A 190 14.54 -13.33 2.34
CA PRO A 190 14.70 -14.21 3.50
C PRO A 190 13.41 -14.97 3.84
N ASN A 191 13.53 -16.05 4.60
CA ASN A 191 12.35 -16.73 5.13
C ASN A 191 11.71 -15.85 6.21
N LEU A 192 10.48 -15.41 5.97
CA LEU A 192 9.73 -14.58 6.89
C LEU A 192 8.99 -15.43 7.94
N PRO A 193 8.87 -14.96 9.19
CA PRO A 193 8.05 -15.62 10.19
C PRO A 193 6.60 -15.76 9.71
N LYS A 194 5.95 -16.85 10.11
CA LYS A 194 4.55 -17.10 9.75
C LYS A 194 3.66 -16.20 10.63
N PRO A 195 2.52 -15.72 10.10
CA PRO A 195 1.54 -15.01 10.92
C PRO A 195 1.10 -15.87 12.10
N GLU A 196 1.00 -15.28 13.29
CA GLU A 196 0.54 -15.97 14.51
C GLU A 196 -0.91 -16.42 14.40
N HIS A 197 -1.75 -15.63 13.72
CA HIS A 197 -3.16 -15.94 13.50
C HIS A 197 -3.44 -16.47 12.09
N LYS A 198 -4.20 -17.56 12.03
CA LYS A 198 -4.62 -18.19 10.76
C LYS A 198 -5.90 -17.53 10.25
N THR A 199 -5.85 -17.00 9.03
CA THR A 199 -7.03 -16.43 8.37
C THR A 199 -8.00 -17.55 7.94
N SER A 200 -9.30 -17.30 8.13
CA SER A 200 -10.39 -18.18 7.68
C SER A 200 -10.76 -17.91 6.22
N LEU A 201 -11.08 -18.96 5.45
CA LEU A 201 -11.58 -18.82 4.06
C LEU A 201 -12.90 -18.05 3.96
N ALA A 202 -13.73 -18.12 5.00
CA ALA A 202 -15.03 -17.46 5.02
C ALA A 202 -14.94 -15.97 5.41
N ALA A 203 -13.78 -15.49 5.90
CA ALA A 203 -13.66 -14.14 6.44
C ALA A 203 -13.98 -13.05 5.40
N PRO A 204 -13.45 -13.09 4.15
CA PRO A 204 -13.77 -12.05 3.17
C PRO A 204 -15.24 -12.05 2.76
N LEU A 205 -15.85 -13.23 2.59
CA LEU A 205 -17.28 -13.33 2.27
C LEU A 205 -18.16 -12.85 3.43
N LYS A 206 -17.79 -13.14 4.67
CA LYS A 206 -18.48 -12.62 5.86
C LYS A 206 -18.34 -11.11 5.97
N ALA A 207 -17.20 -10.54 5.58
CA ALA A 207 -16.97 -9.10 5.60
C ALA A 207 -17.92 -8.34 4.66
N LEU A 208 -18.33 -8.94 3.53
CA LEU A 208 -19.33 -8.35 2.63
C LEU A 208 -20.73 -8.19 3.26
N ARG A 209 -20.96 -8.71 4.48
CA ARG A 209 -22.19 -8.41 5.24
C ARG A 209 -22.21 -6.98 5.79
N HIS A 210 -21.05 -6.32 5.90
CA HIS A 210 -20.96 -4.95 6.35
C HIS A 210 -21.39 -3.99 5.24
N ARG A 211 -22.37 -3.14 5.55
CA ARG A 211 -23.00 -2.25 4.57
C ARG A 211 -22.00 -1.34 3.86
N GLY A 212 -21.06 -0.71 4.58
CA GLY A 212 -20.05 0.17 3.98
C GLY A 212 -19.19 -0.55 2.94
N LEU A 213 -18.65 -1.70 3.32
CA LEU A 213 -17.82 -2.54 2.44
C LEU A 213 -18.61 -3.08 1.23
N LEU A 214 -19.86 -3.51 1.44
CA LEU A 214 -20.71 -3.99 0.35
C LEU A 214 -21.05 -2.88 -0.64
N THR A 215 -21.50 -1.71 -0.15
CA THR A 215 -21.85 -0.57 -1.00
C THR A 215 -20.65 -0.11 -1.82
N MET A 216 -19.49 0.04 -1.19
CA MET A 216 -18.27 0.43 -1.90
C MET A 216 -17.77 -0.67 -2.85
N GLY A 217 -17.93 -1.95 -2.48
CA GLY A 217 -17.63 -3.08 -3.35
C GLY A 217 -18.50 -3.10 -4.61
N ILE A 218 -19.81 -2.89 -4.49
CA ILE A 218 -20.74 -2.82 -5.64
C ILE A 218 -20.41 -1.60 -6.52
N MET A 219 -20.14 -0.44 -5.93
CA MET A 219 -19.71 0.74 -6.67
C MET A 219 -18.44 0.44 -7.48
N ALA A 220 -17.45 -0.20 -6.84
CA ALA A 220 -16.21 -0.58 -7.49
C ALA A 220 -16.39 -1.65 -8.58
N LEU A 221 -17.33 -2.58 -8.42
CA LEU A 221 -17.71 -3.53 -9.46
C LEU A 221 -18.26 -2.80 -10.69
N LEU A 222 -19.19 -1.86 -10.51
CA LEU A 222 -19.79 -1.08 -11.59
C LEU A 222 -18.75 -0.18 -12.29
N TYR A 223 -17.88 0.45 -11.51
CA TYR A 223 -16.74 1.18 -12.05
C TYR A 223 -15.81 0.25 -12.85
N ASN A 224 -15.43 -0.91 -12.31
CA ASN A 224 -14.55 -1.84 -13.03
C ASN A 224 -15.24 -2.41 -14.27
N TRP A 225 -16.56 -2.53 -14.27
CA TRP A 225 -17.31 -2.90 -15.45
C TRP A 225 -17.07 -1.93 -16.60
N GLY A 226 -17.33 -0.63 -16.38
CA GLY A 226 -17.10 0.40 -17.39
C GLY A 226 -15.63 0.49 -17.81
N PHE A 227 -14.72 0.45 -16.84
CA PHE A 227 -13.28 0.50 -17.09
C PHE A 227 -12.79 -0.65 -17.96
N PHE A 228 -13.10 -1.90 -17.62
CA PHE A 228 -12.62 -3.06 -18.38
C PHE A 228 -13.36 -3.25 -19.70
N THR A 229 -14.62 -2.80 -19.83
CA THR A 229 -15.26 -2.69 -21.14
C THR A 229 -14.46 -1.78 -22.07
N MET A 230 -14.05 -0.60 -21.58
CA MET A 230 -13.20 0.30 -22.36
C MET A 230 -11.84 -0.35 -22.67
N LEU A 231 -11.15 -0.89 -21.66
CA LEU A 231 -9.81 -1.46 -21.82
C LEU A 231 -9.80 -2.63 -22.83
N GLY A 232 -10.74 -3.56 -22.72
CA GLY A 232 -10.80 -4.75 -23.56
C GLY A 232 -11.32 -4.49 -24.97
N TYR A 233 -12.09 -3.42 -25.19
CA TYR A 233 -12.81 -3.19 -26.45
C TYR A 233 -12.39 -1.95 -27.23
N ALA A 234 -11.80 -0.93 -26.59
CA ALA A 234 -11.33 0.26 -27.27
C ALA A 234 -10.24 0.03 -28.36
N PRO A 235 -9.39 -1.01 -28.32
CA PRO A 235 -8.40 -1.22 -29.38
C PRO A 235 -8.99 -1.45 -30.78
N TYR A 236 -10.16 -2.11 -30.87
CA TYR A 236 -10.77 -2.49 -32.16
C TYR A 236 -11.13 -1.28 -33.04
N PRO A 237 -11.88 -0.26 -32.55
CA PRO A 237 -12.22 0.92 -33.36
C PRO A 237 -11.05 1.87 -33.64
N MET A 238 -9.86 1.65 -33.07
CA MET A 238 -8.69 2.49 -33.33
C MET A 238 -8.00 2.15 -34.66
N GLU A 239 -8.18 0.93 -35.19
CA GLU A 239 -7.56 0.45 -36.44
C GLU A 239 -6.02 0.62 -36.47
N LEU A 240 -5.39 0.51 -35.30
CA LEU A 240 -3.96 0.67 -35.12
C LEU A 240 -3.25 -0.70 -35.07
N ASN A 241 -1.99 -0.73 -35.50
CA ASN A 241 -1.14 -1.89 -35.27
C ASN A 241 -0.69 -1.97 -33.79
N ALA A 242 -0.11 -3.11 -33.39
CA ALA A 242 0.27 -3.36 -31.99
C ALA A 242 1.21 -2.29 -31.41
N HIS A 243 2.21 -1.84 -32.19
CA HIS A 243 3.13 -0.78 -31.76
C HIS A 243 2.40 0.53 -31.42
N LYS A 244 1.55 1.02 -32.33
CA LYS A 244 0.78 2.25 -32.11
C LYS A 244 -0.25 2.11 -30.99
N LEU A 245 -0.91 0.95 -30.86
CA LEU A 245 -1.78 0.68 -29.71
C LEU A 245 -1.00 0.73 -28.40
N GLY A 246 0.22 0.16 -28.37
CA GLY A 246 1.11 0.24 -27.22
C GLY A 246 1.37 1.67 -26.78
N LEU A 247 1.68 2.57 -27.72
CA LEU A 247 1.88 3.99 -27.43
C LEU A 247 0.64 4.68 -26.87
N VAL A 248 -0.56 4.38 -27.40
CA VAL A 248 -1.83 4.93 -26.90
C VAL A 248 -2.06 4.52 -25.44
N PHE A 249 -1.92 3.23 -25.14
CA PHE A 249 -2.10 2.73 -23.78
C PHE A 249 -0.98 3.15 -22.83
N THR A 250 0.22 3.42 -23.32
CA THR A 250 1.27 4.06 -22.51
C THR A 250 0.89 5.50 -22.17
N GLY A 251 0.37 6.29 -23.11
CA GLY A 251 -0.16 7.63 -22.84
C GLY A 251 -1.28 7.61 -21.79
N TRP A 252 -2.21 6.66 -21.92
CA TRP A 252 -3.24 6.38 -20.91
C TRP A 252 -2.61 6.03 -19.54
N GLY A 253 -1.68 5.08 -19.48
CA GLY A 253 -1.05 4.60 -18.26
C GLY A 253 -0.23 5.68 -17.53
N LEU A 254 0.43 6.58 -18.27
CA LEU A 254 1.11 7.75 -17.71
C LEU A 254 0.14 8.71 -17.02
N LEU A 255 -1.03 8.96 -17.63
CA LEU A 255 -2.07 9.77 -17.00
C LEU A 255 -2.68 9.09 -15.78
N VAL A 256 -2.90 7.76 -15.83
CA VAL A 256 -3.34 6.98 -14.66
C VAL A 256 -2.36 7.17 -13.51
N ALA A 257 -1.06 6.96 -13.75
CA ALA A 257 -0.03 7.08 -12.72
C ALA A 257 0.11 8.51 -12.18
N ALA A 258 0.10 9.53 -13.05
CA ALA A 258 0.21 10.92 -12.63
C ALA A 258 -0.99 11.35 -11.77
N PHE A 259 -2.20 11.02 -12.20
CA PHE A 259 -3.41 11.42 -11.51
C PHE A 259 -3.69 10.61 -10.25
N SER A 260 -3.30 9.33 -10.20
CA SER A 260 -3.43 8.50 -9.00
C SER A 260 -2.54 8.98 -7.86
N VAL A 261 -1.29 9.37 -8.16
CA VAL A 261 -0.28 9.73 -7.15
C VAL A 261 -0.34 11.20 -6.77
N PHE A 262 -0.42 12.10 -7.75
CA PHE A 262 -0.27 13.53 -7.48
C PHE A 262 -1.61 14.24 -7.32
N PHE A 263 -2.62 13.90 -8.12
CA PHE A 263 -3.86 14.69 -8.16
C PHE A 263 -4.93 14.16 -7.20
N ALA A 264 -5.12 12.83 -7.14
CA ALA A 264 -6.16 12.23 -6.31
C ALA A 264 -6.08 12.65 -4.83
N PRO A 265 -4.92 12.58 -4.14
CA PRO A 265 -4.85 12.98 -2.73
C PRO A 265 -5.12 14.48 -2.53
N ARG A 266 -4.68 15.33 -3.46
CA ARG A 266 -4.89 16.78 -3.40
C ARG A 266 -6.37 17.15 -3.58
N LEU A 267 -7.05 16.48 -4.50
CA LEU A 267 -8.48 16.68 -4.73
C LEU A 267 -9.29 16.20 -3.54
N GLN A 268 -8.95 15.03 -2.99
CA GLN A 268 -9.56 14.50 -1.78
C GLN A 268 -9.41 15.47 -0.60
N ALA A 269 -8.20 15.95 -0.32
CA ALA A 269 -7.95 16.86 0.80
C ALA A 269 -8.77 18.17 0.69
N ARG A 270 -9.04 18.63 -0.53
CA ARG A 270 -9.76 19.88 -0.77
C ARG A 270 -11.28 19.72 -0.79
N PHE A 271 -11.79 18.60 -1.31
CA PHE A 271 -13.23 18.45 -1.62
C PHE A 271 -13.90 17.26 -0.91
N GLY A 272 -13.14 16.36 -0.30
CA GLY A 272 -13.60 15.09 0.28
C GLY A 272 -13.74 13.97 -0.76
N THR A 273 -13.64 12.71 -0.34
CA THR A 273 -13.59 11.57 -1.26
C THR A 273 -14.88 11.41 -2.06
N ALA A 274 -16.04 11.45 -1.41
CA ALA A 274 -17.31 11.16 -2.07
C ALA A 274 -17.65 12.16 -3.19
N LYS A 275 -17.41 13.47 -2.95
CA LYS A 275 -17.67 14.52 -3.95
C LYS A 275 -16.78 14.39 -5.18
N VAL A 276 -15.50 14.10 -4.97
CA VAL A 276 -14.56 13.88 -6.07
C VAL A 276 -14.97 12.66 -6.88
N LEU A 277 -15.34 11.55 -6.23
CA LEU A 277 -15.80 10.34 -6.91
C LEU A 277 -17.06 10.58 -7.76
N TYR A 278 -18.03 11.37 -7.30
CA TYR A 278 -19.21 11.70 -8.12
C TYR A 278 -18.85 12.40 -9.43
N VAL A 279 -18.08 13.48 -9.33
CA VAL A 279 -17.66 14.26 -10.50
C VAL A 279 -16.84 13.37 -11.43
N ASN A 280 -15.93 12.58 -10.86
CA ASN A 280 -15.06 11.71 -11.62
C ASN A 280 -15.80 10.60 -12.37
N LEU A 281 -16.75 9.90 -11.73
CA LEU A 281 -17.59 8.88 -12.37
C LEU A 281 -18.49 9.50 -13.45
N PHE A 282 -18.99 10.71 -13.24
CA PHE A 282 -19.78 11.42 -14.24
C PHE A 282 -18.93 11.78 -15.46
N CYS A 283 -17.72 12.32 -15.25
CA CYS A 283 -16.75 12.58 -16.32
C CYS A 283 -16.38 11.31 -17.08
N LEU A 284 -16.19 10.18 -16.40
CA LEU A 284 -15.97 8.88 -17.05
C LEU A 284 -17.18 8.46 -17.89
N GLY A 285 -18.40 8.69 -17.43
CA GLY A 285 -19.62 8.50 -18.22
C GLY A 285 -19.63 9.31 -19.51
N ILE A 286 -19.21 10.58 -19.45
CA ILE A 286 -19.05 11.45 -20.63
C ILE A 286 -17.98 10.89 -21.57
N VAL A 287 -16.82 10.49 -21.05
CA VAL A 287 -15.75 9.89 -21.86
C VAL A 287 -16.25 8.66 -22.61
N MET A 288 -17.01 7.77 -21.95
CA MET A 288 -17.61 6.60 -22.59
C MET A 288 -18.61 6.98 -23.67
N ALA A 289 -19.43 8.02 -23.45
CA ALA A 289 -20.35 8.52 -24.46
C ALA A 289 -19.60 9.11 -25.68
N VAL A 290 -18.50 9.83 -25.46
CA VAL A 290 -17.62 10.34 -26.53
C VAL A 290 -17.04 9.19 -27.35
N ILE A 291 -16.55 8.14 -26.69
CA ILE A 291 -16.05 6.94 -27.39
C ILE A 291 -17.18 6.26 -28.18
N ALA A 292 -18.37 6.13 -27.60
CA ALA A 292 -19.51 5.48 -28.24
C ALA A 292 -19.99 6.24 -29.48
N ILE A 293 -20.16 7.56 -29.38
CA ILE A 293 -20.60 8.43 -30.49
C ILE A 293 -19.50 8.50 -31.56
N GLY A 294 -18.25 8.64 -31.12
CA GLY A 294 -17.06 8.75 -31.96
C GLY A 294 -16.48 7.41 -32.42
N VAL A 295 -17.19 6.29 -32.29
CA VAL A 295 -16.63 4.95 -32.52
C VAL A 295 -16.10 4.76 -33.95
N ASN A 296 -16.68 5.46 -34.92
CA ASN A 296 -16.25 5.45 -36.33
C ASN A 296 -15.13 6.47 -36.63
N THR A 297 -14.63 7.17 -35.61
CA THR A 297 -13.57 8.17 -35.73
C THR A 297 -12.39 7.76 -34.85
N PRO A 298 -11.41 7.02 -35.38
CA PRO A 298 -10.29 6.48 -34.60
C PRO A 298 -9.60 7.52 -33.71
N ALA A 299 -9.39 8.73 -34.23
CA ALA A 299 -8.79 9.83 -33.48
C ALA A 299 -9.59 10.23 -32.23
N ALA A 300 -10.92 10.24 -32.30
CA ALA A 300 -11.78 10.55 -31.16
C ALA A 300 -11.66 9.48 -30.08
N VAL A 301 -11.66 8.20 -30.48
CA VAL A 301 -11.48 7.07 -29.56
C VAL A 301 -10.10 7.13 -28.88
N ILE A 302 -9.02 7.35 -29.64
CA ILE A 302 -7.65 7.43 -29.13
C ILE A 302 -7.53 8.53 -28.07
N VAL A 303 -7.99 9.74 -28.38
CA VAL A 303 -7.91 10.89 -27.46
C VAL A 303 -8.75 10.62 -26.21
N ALA A 304 -9.98 10.13 -26.36
CA ALA A 304 -10.87 9.85 -25.24
C ALA A 304 -10.31 8.75 -24.33
N VAL A 305 -9.70 7.70 -24.87
CA VAL A 305 -9.04 6.65 -24.10
C VAL A 305 -7.83 7.20 -23.34
N ILE A 306 -6.96 7.99 -23.97
CA ILE A 306 -5.83 8.60 -23.26
C ILE A 306 -6.34 9.47 -22.11
N VAL A 307 -7.28 10.38 -22.38
CA VAL A 307 -7.88 11.27 -21.38
C VAL A 307 -8.55 10.51 -20.23
N SER A 308 -9.18 9.36 -20.52
CA SER A 308 -9.79 8.51 -19.49
C SER A 308 -8.79 8.11 -18.40
N GLY A 309 -7.50 8.03 -18.73
CA GLY A 309 -6.44 7.65 -17.79
C GLY A 309 -6.38 8.56 -16.58
N ALA A 310 -6.59 9.87 -16.77
CA ALA A 310 -6.61 10.83 -15.67
C ALA A 310 -7.73 10.51 -14.66
N PHE A 311 -8.94 10.26 -15.16
CA PHE A 311 -10.10 9.97 -14.32
C PHE A 311 -10.03 8.56 -13.70
N ILE A 312 -9.51 7.57 -14.42
CA ILE A 312 -9.25 6.21 -13.91
C ILE A 312 -8.22 6.25 -12.78
N GLY A 313 -7.16 7.05 -12.93
CA GLY A 313 -6.15 7.28 -11.89
C GLY A 313 -6.76 7.81 -10.61
N ILE A 314 -7.58 8.87 -10.69
CA ILE A 314 -8.33 9.39 -9.53
C ILE A 314 -9.23 8.32 -8.92
N ASN A 315 -10.01 7.62 -9.75
CA ASN A 315 -11.00 6.67 -9.25
C ASN A 315 -10.36 5.49 -8.51
N ASN A 316 -9.28 4.93 -9.06
CA ASN A 316 -8.58 3.79 -8.48
C ASN A 316 -8.03 4.11 -7.08
N THR A 317 -7.39 5.26 -6.93
CA THR A 317 -6.83 5.70 -5.64
C THR A 317 -7.94 5.91 -4.61
N LEU A 318 -8.91 6.78 -4.93
CA LEU A 318 -9.93 7.19 -3.96
C LEU A 318 -10.92 6.08 -3.61
N THR A 319 -11.28 5.22 -4.58
CA THR A 319 -12.19 4.08 -4.30
C THR A 319 -11.54 3.11 -3.33
N THR A 320 -10.27 2.77 -3.58
CA THR A 320 -9.53 1.83 -2.72
C THR A 320 -9.36 2.39 -1.32
N GLN A 321 -9.03 3.68 -1.18
CA GLN A 321 -8.96 4.36 0.11
C GLN A 321 -10.31 4.37 0.84
N ALA A 322 -11.38 4.80 0.17
CA ALA A 322 -12.71 4.85 0.76
C ALA A 322 -13.19 3.48 1.26
N VAL A 323 -12.91 2.40 0.52
CA VAL A 323 -13.22 1.03 0.95
C VAL A 323 -12.52 0.66 2.25
N MET A 324 -11.23 0.98 2.35
CA MET A 324 -10.45 0.67 3.55
C MET A 324 -10.93 1.47 4.76
N LEU A 325 -11.32 2.74 4.55
CA LEU A 325 -11.85 3.61 5.61
C LEU A 325 -13.22 3.14 6.13
N VAL A 326 -14.14 2.70 5.26
CA VAL A 326 -15.49 2.29 5.68
C VAL A 326 -15.58 0.84 6.16
N SER A 327 -14.48 0.08 6.08
CA SER A 327 -14.47 -1.34 6.43
C SER A 327 -14.23 -1.55 7.93
N PRO A 328 -15.16 -2.20 8.66
CA PRO A 328 -15.00 -2.48 10.09
C PRO A 328 -14.20 -3.77 10.37
N VAL A 329 -13.68 -4.43 9.34
CA VAL A 329 -12.85 -5.64 9.47
C VAL A 329 -11.39 -5.32 9.17
N GLU A 330 -10.51 -6.23 9.59
CA GLU A 330 -9.09 -6.18 9.25
C GLU A 330 -8.86 -5.91 7.75
N ARG A 331 -7.96 -4.97 7.46
CA ARG A 331 -7.67 -4.50 6.09
C ARG A 331 -7.33 -5.62 5.09
N PRO A 332 -6.56 -6.68 5.44
CA PRO A 332 -6.35 -7.81 4.53
C PRO A 332 -7.65 -8.53 4.15
N VAL A 333 -8.58 -8.69 5.09
CA VAL A 333 -9.90 -9.30 4.86
C VAL A 333 -10.77 -8.37 3.99
N ALA A 334 -10.75 -7.07 4.30
CA ALA A 334 -11.45 -6.04 3.52
C ALA A 334 -10.95 -6.00 2.07
N SER A 335 -9.63 -6.01 1.88
CA SER A 335 -8.95 -5.98 0.57
C SER A 335 -9.27 -7.23 -0.25
N SER A 336 -9.25 -8.42 0.34
CA SER A 336 -9.69 -9.65 -0.34
C SER A 336 -11.16 -9.60 -0.75
N ALA A 337 -12.04 -9.12 0.14
CA ALA A 337 -13.49 -9.04 -0.13
C ALA A 337 -13.79 -8.02 -1.24
N TYR A 338 -13.20 -6.83 -1.13
CA TYR A 338 -13.27 -5.77 -2.13
C TYR A 338 -12.69 -6.22 -3.46
N GLY A 339 -11.48 -6.79 -3.46
CA GLY A 339 -10.79 -7.29 -4.65
C GLY A 339 -11.63 -8.34 -5.38
N PHE A 340 -12.23 -9.28 -4.66
CA PHE A 340 -13.15 -10.27 -5.23
C PHE A 340 -14.31 -9.62 -5.98
N VAL A 341 -15.04 -8.71 -5.33
CA VAL A 341 -16.21 -8.03 -5.93
C VAL A 341 -15.78 -7.17 -7.13
N ARG A 342 -14.69 -6.42 -6.98
CA ARG A 342 -14.12 -5.54 -7.99
C ARG A 342 -13.70 -6.29 -9.27
N PHE A 343 -12.93 -7.35 -9.11
CA PHE A 343 -12.35 -8.10 -10.24
C PHE A 343 -13.37 -9.01 -10.93
N ILE A 344 -14.43 -9.46 -10.24
CA ILE A 344 -15.55 -10.12 -10.92
C ILE A 344 -16.19 -9.18 -11.95
N GLY A 345 -16.48 -7.94 -11.56
CA GLY A 345 -17.00 -6.93 -12.49
C GLY A 345 -16.08 -6.71 -13.68
N GLY A 346 -14.79 -6.49 -13.40
CA GLY A 346 -13.78 -6.27 -14.43
C GLY A 346 -13.55 -7.47 -15.36
N GLY A 347 -13.67 -8.69 -14.84
CA GLY A 347 -13.51 -9.91 -15.63
C GLY A 347 -14.68 -10.17 -16.55
N LEU A 348 -15.92 -10.02 -16.09
CA LEU A 348 -17.10 -10.31 -16.90
C LEU A 348 -17.34 -9.24 -17.99
N ALA A 349 -16.97 -8.00 -17.73
CA ALA A 349 -17.31 -6.86 -18.57
C ALA A 349 -16.77 -6.94 -20.02
N PRO A 350 -15.49 -7.27 -20.30
CA PRO A 350 -14.99 -7.41 -21.67
C PRO A 350 -15.73 -8.47 -22.49
N PHE A 351 -16.08 -9.61 -21.88
CA PHE A 351 -16.80 -10.68 -22.57
C PHE A 351 -18.23 -10.26 -22.91
N VAL A 352 -18.95 -9.65 -21.95
CA VAL A 352 -20.31 -9.14 -22.19
C VAL A 352 -20.29 -8.02 -23.23
N ALA A 353 -19.31 -7.11 -23.15
CA ALA A 353 -19.08 -6.08 -24.15
C ALA A 353 -18.87 -6.67 -25.54
N GLY A 354 -17.97 -7.66 -25.68
CA GLY A 354 -17.73 -8.34 -26.94
C GLY A 354 -18.98 -9.01 -27.50
N LYS A 355 -19.74 -9.74 -26.66
CA LYS A 355 -20.99 -10.38 -27.09
C LYS A 355 -22.05 -9.38 -27.54
N LEU A 356 -22.13 -8.24 -26.85
CA LEU A 356 -23.07 -7.18 -27.21
C LEU A 356 -22.68 -6.54 -28.55
N ALA A 357 -21.39 -6.29 -28.77
CA ALA A 357 -20.93 -5.76 -30.05
C ALA A 357 -21.11 -6.74 -31.20
N ASP A 358 -20.83 -8.03 -30.99
CA ASP A 358 -21.07 -9.09 -31.98
C ASP A 358 -22.55 -9.15 -32.40
N ALA A 359 -23.47 -8.89 -31.46
CA ALA A 359 -24.91 -8.91 -31.70
C ALA A 359 -25.50 -7.58 -32.21
N THR A 360 -24.77 -6.47 -32.06
CA THR A 360 -25.26 -5.12 -32.36
C THR A 360 -24.23 -4.34 -33.19
N ASN A 361 -23.44 -3.47 -32.55
CA ASN A 361 -22.36 -2.71 -33.16
C ASN A 361 -21.31 -2.31 -32.11
N LEU A 362 -20.18 -1.75 -32.56
CA LEU A 362 -19.05 -1.37 -31.72
C LEU A 362 -19.36 -0.28 -30.68
N SER A 363 -20.41 0.54 -30.85
CA SER A 363 -20.73 1.65 -29.93
C SER A 363 -21.47 1.22 -28.66
N VAL A 364 -22.33 0.20 -28.75
CA VAL A 364 -23.23 -0.21 -27.66
C VAL A 364 -22.49 -0.61 -26.37
N PRO A 365 -21.36 -1.36 -26.42
CA PRO A 365 -20.61 -1.67 -25.21
C PRO A 365 -20.14 -0.43 -24.46
N PHE A 366 -19.75 0.63 -25.18
CA PHE A 366 -19.29 1.86 -24.54
C PHE A 366 -20.43 2.59 -23.84
N TYR A 367 -21.64 2.63 -24.44
CA TYR A 367 -22.83 3.14 -23.76
C TYR A 367 -23.14 2.35 -22.49
N LEU A 368 -23.07 1.01 -22.54
CA LEU A 368 -23.27 0.16 -21.37
C LEU A 368 -22.26 0.47 -20.25
N GLY A 369 -20.98 0.64 -20.60
CA GLY A 369 -19.96 1.03 -19.63
C GLY A 369 -20.20 2.43 -19.04
N GLY A 370 -20.67 3.38 -19.86
CA GLY A 370 -21.12 4.69 -19.39
C GLY A 370 -22.29 4.58 -18.39
N VAL A 371 -23.31 3.78 -18.70
CA VAL A 371 -24.43 3.48 -17.79
C VAL A 371 -23.94 2.86 -16.50
N ALA A 372 -22.96 1.94 -16.55
CA ALA A 372 -22.37 1.36 -15.34
C ALA A 372 -21.75 2.43 -14.43
N PHE A 373 -21.06 3.45 -14.98
CA PHE A 373 -20.56 4.58 -14.19
C PHE A 373 -21.68 5.42 -13.56
N ILE A 374 -22.78 5.65 -14.27
CA ILE A 374 -23.95 6.36 -13.71
C ILE A 374 -24.61 5.53 -12.59
N LEU A 375 -24.72 4.22 -12.75
CA LEU A 375 -25.20 3.34 -11.68
C LEU A 375 -24.25 3.34 -10.48
N ALA A 376 -22.93 3.41 -10.71
CA ALA A 376 -21.94 3.53 -9.64
C ALA A 376 -22.16 4.81 -8.81
N ILE A 377 -22.56 5.93 -9.44
CA ILE A 377 -22.95 7.17 -8.74
C ILE A 377 -24.17 6.93 -7.84
N VAL A 378 -25.20 6.24 -8.34
CA VAL A 378 -26.40 5.92 -7.54
C VAL A 378 -26.05 5.05 -6.34
N VAL A 379 -25.19 4.04 -6.52
CA VAL A 379 -24.72 3.19 -5.43
C VAL A 379 -23.90 4.00 -4.43
N LEU A 380 -22.99 4.87 -4.89
CA LEU A 380 -22.21 5.75 -4.03
C LEU A 380 -23.11 6.70 -3.23
N ALA A 381 -24.19 7.22 -3.81
CA ALA A 381 -25.21 8.02 -3.11
C ALA A 381 -25.83 7.28 -1.92
N SER A 382 -26.06 5.96 -2.04
CA SER A 382 -26.58 5.14 -0.94
C SER A 382 -25.58 4.95 0.23
N GLY A 383 -24.28 5.12 -0.04
CA GLY A 383 -23.17 4.96 0.92
C GLY A 383 -22.47 6.26 1.31
N HIS A 384 -22.86 7.40 0.75
CA HIS A 384 -22.19 8.70 0.92
C HIS A 384 -21.94 9.05 2.38
N LYS A 385 -22.98 8.96 3.21
CA LYS A 385 -22.89 9.26 4.64
C LYS A 385 -21.90 8.36 5.38
N LEU A 386 -21.72 7.12 4.92
CA LEU A 386 -20.76 6.19 5.52
C LEU A 386 -19.33 6.58 5.17
N VAL A 387 -19.08 6.99 3.92
CA VAL A 387 -17.77 7.47 3.48
C VAL A 387 -17.41 8.78 4.19
N ASP A 388 -18.32 9.74 4.22
CA ASP A 388 -18.11 11.03 4.90
C ASP A 388 -17.91 10.85 6.41
N ALA A 389 -18.67 9.97 7.05
CA ALA A 389 -18.50 9.68 8.48
C ALA A 389 -17.18 8.96 8.77
N ALA A 390 -16.75 8.05 7.90
CA ALA A 390 -15.45 7.38 8.04
C ALA A 390 -14.29 8.34 7.80
N GLU A 391 -14.37 9.24 6.81
CA GLU A 391 -13.36 10.28 6.61
C GLU A 391 -13.30 11.24 7.79
N LYS A 392 -14.45 11.70 8.29
CA LYS A 392 -14.48 12.54 9.50
C LYS A 392 -13.95 11.79 10.71
N GLY A 393 -14.32 10.54 10.92
CA GLY A 393 -13.81 9.69 12.00
C GLY A 393 -12.33 9.31 11.87
N ALA A 394 -11.73 9.41 10.68
CA ALA A 394 -10.28 9.27 10.48
C ALA A 394 -9.53 10.59 10.75
N VAL A 395 -10.19 11.73 10.54
CA VAL A 395 -9.65 13.07 10.86
C VAL A 395 -9.89 13.44 12.34
N GLU A 396 -10.99 12.97 12.92
CA GLU A 396 -11.45 13.17 14.31
C GLU A 396 -11.14 11.96 15.20
N GLY A 397 -10.72 10.83 14.64
CA GLY A 397 -10.16 9.73 15.41
C GLY A 397 -9.08 10.37 16.25
N GLU A 398 -9.29 10.38 17.57
CA GLU A 398 -8.49 11.19 18.50
C GLU A 398 -7.05 11.12 18.03
N PRO A 399 -6.37 12.24 17.71
CA PRO A 399 -4.92 12.19 17.78
C PRO A 399 -4.69 11.56 19.14
N VAL A 400 -4.16 10.35 19.19
CA VAL A 400 -3.88 9.70 20.47
C VAL A 400 -2.83 10.61 21.07
N CYS A 401 -3.31 11.58 21.84
CA CYS A 401 -2.48 12.56 22.49
C CYS A 401 -1.49 11.72 23.25
N PRO A 402 -0.18 11.86 22.98
CA PRO A 402 0.78 10.97 23.58
C PRO A 402 0.53 10.97 25.08
N SER A 403 0.23 9.80 25.63
CA SER A 403 -0.27 9.69 26.99
C SER A 403 0.81 9.07 27.84
N LEU A 404 1.04 9.71 28.98
CA LEU A 404 1.96 9.24 30.00
C LEU A 404 1.17 8.41 31.00
N GLN A 405 1.43 7.11 31.04
CA GLN A 405 0.85 6.20 32.01
C GLN A 405 1.90 5.83 33.06
N ARG A 406 1.62 6.10 34.33
CA ARG A 406 2.54 5.79 35.42
C ARG A 406 2.63 4.27 35.67
N VAL A 407 3.85 3.83 35.97
CA VAL A 407 4.18 2.46 36.36
C VAL A 407 4.96 2.52 37.68
N GLY A 408 4.43 1.91 38.73
CA GLY A 408 5.05 1.90 40.06
C GLY A 408 4.54 2.98 41.01
N ALA A 409 5.35 3.32 42.02
CA ALA A 409 4.95 4.16 43.14
C ALA A 409 4.77 5.65 42.76
N THR A 410 3.90 6.34 43.51
CA THR A 410 3.68 7.78 43.38
C THR A 410 4.86 8.55 43.99
N PRO A 411 5.47 9.49 43.28
CA PRO A 411 6.55 10.29 43.82
C PRO A 411 6.08 11.22 44.95
N ALA A 412 6.99 11.56 45.84
CA ALA A 412 6.74 12.52 46.92
C ALA A 412 6.54 13.96 46.37
N PRO A 413 5.78 14.82 47.07
CA PRO A 413 5.62 16.23 46.68
C PRO A 413 6.98 16.94 46.59
N GLY A 414 7.20 17.72 45.52
CA GLY A 414 8.44 18.49 45.33
C GLY A 414 9.63 17.70 44.77
N TYR A 415 9.40 16.48 44.24
CA TYR A 415 10.46 15.73 43.56
C TYR A 415 10.83 16.42 42.22
N GLN A 416 12.10 16.78 42.06
CA GLN A 416 12.65 17.31 40.80
C GLN A 416 13.59 16.24 40.21
N PRO A 417 13.09 15.33 39.35
CA PRO A 417 13.89 14.21 38.88
C PRO A 417 14.84 14.59 37.74
N VAL A 418 15.78 13.71 37.45
CA VAL A 418 16.37 13.60 36.11
C VAL A 418 15.48 12.62 35.34
N ILE A 419 14.98 13.03 34.17
CA ILE A 419 14.14 12.17 33.33
C ILE A 419 15.04 11.45 32.33
N VAL A 420 14.90 10.14 32.17
CA VAL A 420 15.52 9.37 31.09
C VAL A 420 14.46 8.82 30.15
N ALA A 421 14.62 9.07 28.86
CA ALA A 421 13.70 8.61 27.84
C ALA A 421 14.37 7.52 26.98
N VAL A 422 13.81 6.31 27.02
CA VAL A 422 14.33 5.13 26.30
C VAL A 422 13.19 4.45 25.54
N GLY A 423 13.47 3.91 24.35
CA GLY A 423 12.55 3.02 23.64
C GLY A 423 12.97 1.56 23.79
N ALA A 424 12.29 0.64 23.11
CA ALA A 424 12.70 -0.76 23.02
C ALA A 424 13.98 -0.93 22.18
N ILE A 425 15.15 -0.82 22.81
CA ILE A 425 16.48 -0.95 22.20
C ILE A 425 17.39 -1.87 23.03
N GLU A 426 18.29 -2.60 22.38
CA GLU A 426 19.20 -3.57 23.04
C GLU A 426 20.07 -2.95 24.15
N ASN A 427 20.35 -1.64 24.08
CA ASN A 427 21.18 -0.92 25.06
C ASN A 427 20.38 -0.02 26.02
N ALA A 428 19.07 -0.24 26.17
CA ALA A 428 18.22 0.59 27.04
C ALA A 428 18.74 0.59 28.49
N ASP A 429 19.18 -0.57 28.98
CA ASP A 429 19.75 -0.76 30.31
C ASP A 429 20.97 0.13 30.60
N GLU A 430 21.90 0.22 29.65
CA GLU A 430 23.12 1.02 29.79
C GLU A 430 22.82 2.52 29.83
N ILE A 431 21.80 2.96 29.07
CA ILE A 431 21.35 4.36 29.03
C ILE A 431 20.67 4.73 30.34
N VAL A 432 19.82 3.85 30.87
CA VAL A 432 19.18 4.04 32.18
C VAL A 432 20.23 4.11 33.28
N ASP A 433 21.23 3.21 33.29
CA ASP A 433 22.30 3.22 34.30
C ASP A 433 23.12 4.52 34.26
N ALA A 434 23.49 4.99 33.07
CA ALA A 434 24.25 6.22 32.92
C ALA A 434 23.43 7.46 33.33
N ALA A 435 22.12 7.48 33.06
CA ALA A 435 21.24 8.52 33.57
C ALA A 435 21.06 8.42 35.10
N ALA A 436 21.06 7.22 35.66
CA ALA A 436 20.97 6.99 37.10
C ALA A 436 22.18 7.53 37.86
N LEU A 437 23.39 7.37 37.29
CA LEU A 437 24.61 8.00 37.80
C LEU A 437 24.49 9.53 37.80
N MET A 438 23.99 10.12 36.71
CA MET A 438 23.74 11.55 36.62
C MET A 438 22.73 12.04 37.67
N ALA A 439 21.66 11.27 37.90
CA ALA A 439 20.66 11.58 38.93
C ALA A 439 21.28 11.56 40.33
N ARG A 440 22.09 10.53 40.63
CA ARG A 440 22.82 10.37 41.89
C ARG A 440 23.78 11.53 42.14
N ASP A 441 24.57 11.91 41.14
CA ASP A 441 25.53 13.01 41.24
C ASP A 441 24.84 14.37 41.44
N ALA A 442 23.60 14.50 40.93
CA ALA A 442 22.76 15.67 41.15
C ALA A 442 22.00 15.64 42.49
N GLY A 443 22.08 14.54 43.25
CA GLY A 443 21.28 14.31 44.47
C GLY A 443 19.78 14.25 44.19
N ARG A 444 19.37 13.79 43.00
CA ARG A 444 17.98 13.76 42.53
C ARG A 444 17.50 12.33 42.22
N PRO A 445 16.18 12.06 42.32
CA PRO A 445 15.63 10.80 41.85
C PRO A 445 15.66 10.70 40.32
N LEU A 446 15.60 9.47 39.80
CA LEU A 446 15.50 9.21 38.36
C LEU A 446 14.04 8.94 37.97
N GLU A 447 13.58 9.46 36.85
CA GLU A 447 12.29 9.09 36.27
C GLU A 447 12.53 8.40 34.92
N VAL A 448 12.16 7.12 34.80
CA VAL A 448 12.31 6.32 33.59
C VAL A 448 11.03 6.43 32.76
N VAL A 449 11.15 6.98 31.57
CA VAL A 449 10.05 7.09 30.60
C VAL A 449 10.32 6.16 29.42
N HIS A 450 9.57 5.07 29.35
CA HIS A 450 9.64 4.14 28.22
C HIS A 450 8.74 4.61 27.08
N ILE A 451 9.34 4.88 25.92
CA ILE A 451 8.65 5.36 24.73
C ILE A 451 8.15 4.14 23.95
N ARG A 452 6.84 3.95 23.97
CA ARG A 452 6.15 2.98 23.13
C ARG A 452 5.76 3.65 21.82
N GLU A 453 6.53 3.35 20.77
CA GLU A 453 6.21 3.78 19.40
C GLU A 453 5.28 2.76 18.74
N THR A 454 4.07 3.21 18.42
CA THR A 454 3.16 2.47 17.56
C THR A 454 3.33 2.99 16.13
N ALA A 455 3.90 2.16 15.25
CA ALA A 455 4.06 2.52 13.85
C ALA A 455 2.71 2.42 13.14
N VAL A 456 2.23 3.52 12.57
CA VAL A 456 1.02 3.53 11.75
C VAL A 456 1.37 3.02 10.36
N VAL A 457 0.90 1.83 10.07
CA VAL A 457 1.15 1.09 8.84
C VAL A 457 -0.18 0.86 8.14
N GLU A 458 -0.54 1.72 7.18
CA GLU A 458 -1.87 1.66 6.55
C GLU A 458 -2.98 1.60 7.62
N GLU A 459 -2.94 2.50 8.62
CA GLU A 459 -3.82 2.52 9.81
C GLU A 459 -3.79 1.27 10.73
N LEU A 460 -2.92 0.28 10.51
CA LEU A 460 -2.58 -0.69 11.55
C LEU A 460 -1.51 -0.09 12.44
N ALA A 461 -1.86 0.11 13.71
CA ALA A 461 -0.91 0.14 14.81
C ALA A 461 -0.16 -1.19 14.81
N ILE A 462 1.03 -1.24 14.19
CA ILE A 462 1.95 -2.34 14.51
C ILE A 462 2.61 -1.91 15.80
N ASP A 463 2.08 -2.46 16.89
CA ASP A 463 2.74 -2.42 18.18
C ASP A 463 4.01 -3.27 18.06
N ALA A 464 5.17 -2.61 18.02
CA ALA A 464 6.45 -3.31 18.12
C ALA A 464 6.61 -4.01 19.49
N GLU A 465 5.81 -3.58 20.47
CA GLU A 465 5.76 -4.05 21.85
C GLU A 465 4.32 -3.87 22.39
N ASP A 466 3.78 -4.90 23.06
CA ASP A 466 2.47 -4.81 23.70
C ASP A 466 2.51 -3.91 24.96
N ALA A 467 1.35 -3.46 25.45
CA ALA A 467 1.29 -2.57 26.61
C ALA A 467 1.76 -3.23 27.93
N GLU A 468 1.66 -4.55 28.04
CA GLU A 468 2.05 -5.33 29.21
C GLU A 468 3.58 -5.54 29.23
N GLN A 469 4.19 -5.77 28.07
CA GLN A 469 5.63 -5.82 27.83
C GLN A 469 6.28 -4.47 28.16
N ALA A 470 5.76 -3.36 27.64
CA ALA A 470 6.27 -2.03 27.96
C ALA A 470 6.23 -1.73 29.47
N ARG A 471 5.14 -2.15 30.14
CA ARG A 471 5.01 -2.04 31.60
C ARG A 471 6.01 -2.94 32.33
N ALA A 472 6.22 -4.17 31.87
CA ALA A 472 7.18 -5.11 32.44
C ALA A 472 8.62 -4.60 32.29
N THR A 473 8.96 -3.99 31.15
CA THR A 473 10.27 -3.35 30.90
C THR A 473 10.54 -2.23 31.91
N VAL A 474 9.56 -1.33 32.12
CA VAL A 474 9.69 -0.27 33.13
C VAL A 474 9.85 -0.85 34.55
N LEU A 475 9.06 -1.87 34.91
CA LEU A 475 9.18 -2.52 36.23
C LEU A 475 10.55 -3.18 36.41
N SER A 476 11.11 -3.80 35.37
CA SER A 476 12.45 -4.38 35.40
C SER A 476 13.53 -3.33 35.64
N HIS A 477 13.46 -2.17 34.98
CA HIS A 477 14.37 -1.06 35.24
C HIS A 477 14.23 -0.52 36.67
N LEU A 478 13.01 -0.41 37.20
CA LEU A 478 12.78 0.06 38.57
C LEU A 478 13.35 -0.90 39.63
N ASP A 479 13.14 -2.21 39.47
CA ASP A 479 13.69 -3.22 40.37
C ASP A 479 15.23 -3.18 40.38
N ARG A 480 15.82 -3.07 39.19
CA ARG A 480 17.26 -2.90 39.02
C ARG A 480 17.80 -1.65 39.71
N LEU A 481 17.15 -0.50 39.53
CA LEU A 481 17.54 0.76 40.19
C LEU A 481 17.39 0.69 41.72
N PHE A 482 16.37 -0.01 42.21
CA PHE A 482 16.18 -0.25 43.63
C PHE A 482 17.34 -1.05 44.24
N THR A 483 17.83 -2.10 43.55
CA THR A 483 19.03 -2.85 44.00
C THR A 483 20.29 -2.00 44.06
N LEU A 484 20.36 -0.93 43.24
CA LEU A 484 21.46 0.05 43.24
C LEU A 484 21.27 1.18 44.26
N GLY A 485 20.17 1.18 45.03
CA GLY A 485 19.86 2.20 46.03
C GLY A 485 19.44 3.54 45.44
N ILE A 486 18.98 3.57 44.18
CA ILE A 486 18.58 4.79 43.47
C ILE A 486 17.06 4.92 43.53
N ALA A 487 16.58 6.04 44.08
CA ALA A 487 15.15 6.35 44.09
C ALA A 487 14.67 6.63 42.67
N ALA A 488 13.73 5.82 42.16
CA ALA A 488 13.24 5.92 40.79
C ALA A 488 11.72 5.78 40.66
N THR A 489 11.16 6.45 39.65
CA THR A 489 9.76 6.32 39.21
C THR A 489 9.69 5.93 37.74
N GLY A 490 8.60 5.27 37.34
CA GLY A 490 8.44 4.76 35.98
C GLY A 490 7.19 5.31 35.30
N GLN A 491 7.29 5.57 33.99
CA GLN A 491 6.17 5.91 33.12
C GLN A 491 6.33 5.25 31.75
N VAL A 492 5.20 4.98 31.10
CA VAL A 492 5.14 4.59 29.69
C VAL A 492 4.53 5.74 28.91
N LEU A 493 5.27 6.26 27.92
CA LEU A 493 4.79 7.26 26.98
C LEU A 493 4.32 6.52 25.72
N THR A 494 3.01 6.50 25.47
CA THR A 494 2.46 5.88 24.25
C THR A 494 2.28 6.94 23.17
N SER A 495 2.78 6.70 21.96
CA SER A 495 2.60 7.59 20.82
C SER A 495 2.34 6.82 19.53
N VAL A 496 1.41 7.32 18.72
CA VAL A 496 0.98 6.72 17.46
C VAL A 496 1.45 7.60 16.29
N GLY A 497 2.44 7.14 15.53
CA GLY A 497 2.85 7.76 14.26
C GLY A 497 3.50 9.16 14.27
N ASP A 498 3.42 9.94 15.37
CA ASP A 498 4.05 11.28 15.50
C ASP A 498 5.13 11.32 16.60
N HIS A 499 6.37 11.11 16.17
CA HIS A 499 7.56 11.16 17.05
C HIS A 499 7.80 12.53 17.67
N ALA A 500 7.43 13.60 16.96
CA ALA A 500 7.56 14.95 17.48
C ALA A 500 6.51 15.23 18.56
N ALA A 501 5.30 14.67 18.45
CA ALA A 501 4.29 14.77 19.51
C ALA A 501 4.76 14.10 20.80
N ALA A 502 5.33 12.90 20.73
CA ALA A 502 5.92 12.24 21.89
C ALA A 502 6.99 13.11 22.56
N GLY A 503 7.87 13.73 21.76
CA GLY A 503 8.90 14.65 22.26
C GLY A 503 8.32 15.90 22.92
N ARG A 504 7.26 16.50 22.35
CA ARG A 504 6.56 17.65 22.94
C ARG A 504 5.92 17.30 24.28
N VAL A 505 5.26 16.14 24.39
CA VAL A 505 4.63 15.69 25.64
C VAL A 505 5.68 15.44 26.72
N LEU A 506 6.79 14.79 26.39
CA LEU A 506 7.87 14.59 27.36
C LEU A 506 8.45 15.93 27.84
N ALA A 507 8.68 16.87 26.92
CA ALA A 507 9.20 18.19 27.26
C ALA A 507 8.22 18.98 28.15
N GLN A 508 6.92 18.92 27.86
CA GLN A 508 5.89 19.53 28.68
C GLN A 508 5.87 18.94 30.09
N HIS A 509 5.85 17.60 30.20
CA HIS A 509 5.91 16.91 31.49
C HIS A 509 7.15 17.29 32.30
N ALA A 510 8.31 17.36 31.65
CA ALA A 510 9.56 17.80 32.27
C ALA A 510 9.48 19.25 32.80
N ASN A 511 8.77 20.13 32.11
CA ASN A 511 8.55 21.50 32.54
C ASN A 511 7.57 21.56 33.73
N ASP A 512 6.48 20.79 33.68
CA ASP A 512 5.42 20.76 34.70
C ASP A 512 5.92 20.26 36.06
N ILE A 513 6.84 19.27 36.05
CA ILE A 513 7.45 18.72 37.28
C ILE A 513 8.78 19.40 37.65
N ASP A 514 9.16 20.46 36.95
CA ASP A 514 10.41 21.20 37.18
C ASP A 514 11.65 20.27 37.17
N ALA A 515 11.70 19.36 36.19
CA ALA A 515 12.76 18.37 36.06
C ALA A 515 14.15 19.03 35.94
N ARG A 516 15.17 18.39 36.51
CA ARG A 516 16.54 18.93 36.51
C ARG A 516 17.16 18.88 35.11
N ALA A 517 16.96 17.77 34.41
CA ALA A 517 17.47 17.51 33.07
C ALA A 517 16.67 16.40 32.39
N ILE A 518 16.75 16.35 31.06
CA ILE A 518 16.19 15.27 30.24
C ILE A 518 17.36 14.55 29.56
N ALA A 519 17.59 13.30 29.94
CA ALA A 519 18.53 12.39 29.31
C ALA A 519 17.85 11.64 28.16
N VAL A 520 18.43 11.74 26.96
CA VAL A 520 17.94 11.05 25.76
C VAL A 520 19.04 10.13 25.25
N GLY A 521 18.70 8.88 24.95
CA GLY A 521 19.61 7.91 24.34
C GLY A 521 19.81 8.15 22.84
N ARG A 522 20.71 7.39 22.22
CA ARG A 522 20.91 7.42 20.77
C ARG A 522 19.72 6.78 20.04
N SER A 523 19.26 7.40 18.96
CA SER A 523 18.18 6.80 18.16
C SER A 523 18.66 5.51 17.46
N PRO A 524 17.89 4.41 17.51
CA PRO A 524 18.20 3.18 16.77
C PRO A 524 18.16 3.40 15.25
N ARG A 525 17.53 4.49 14.78
CA ARG A 525 17.45 4.88 13.36
C ARG A 525 18.68 5.68 12.90
N GLY A 526 19.70 5.82 13.76
CA GLY A 526 20.95 6.51 13.48
C GLY A 526 20.89 8.03 13.71
N GLN A 527 22.06 8.67 13.60
CA GLN A 527 22.24 10.10 13.95
C GLN A 527 21.41 11.05 13.07
N ALA A 528 21.23 10.74 11.79
CA ALA A 528 20.45 11.59 10.88
C ALA A 528 18.95 11.61 11.25
N ALA A 529 18.40 10.47 11.67
CA ALA A 529 17.01 10.38 12.12
C ALA A 529 16.81 11.00 13.50
N GLN A 530 17.85 10.99 14.35
CA GLN A 530 17.81 11.58 15.67
C GLN A 530 17.58 13.10 15.64
N PHE A 531 18.15 13.80 14.65
CA PHE A 531 18.09 15.26 14.54
C PHE A 531 17.30 15.76 13.31
N ALA A 532 16.50 14.91 12.68
CA ALA A 532 15.64 15.33 11.57
C ALA A 532 14.52 16.26 12.05
N ASP A 533 14.02 17.12 11.16
CA ASP A 533 12.80 17.88 11.41
C ASP A 533 11.63 16.89 11.64
N GLY A 534 10.94 17.04 12.78
CA GLY A 534 9.91 16.11 13.21
C GLY A 534 10.41 14.89 14.00
N SER A 535 11.70 14.84 14.38
CA SER A 535 12.20 13.80 15.29
C SER A 535 11.80 14.06 16.75
N PHE A 536 11.83 12.99 17.55
CA PHE A 536 11.62 13.06 18.99
C PHE A 536 12.64 13.98 19.68
N THR A 537 13.94 13.80 19.43
CA THR A 537 15.00 14.58 20.08
C THR A 537 14.93 16.06 19.71
N THR A 538 14.67 16.39 18.44
CA THR A 538 14.49 17.78 17.99
C THR A 538 13.28 18.42 18.66
N ALA A 539 12.15 17.70 18.77
CA ALA A 539 10.98 18.19 19.47
C ALA A 539 11.23 18.44 20.96
N VAL A 540 11.96 17.56 21.64
CA VAL A 540 12.37 17.78 23.05
C VAL A 540 13.27 19.01 23.16
N LEU A 541 14.26 19.17 22.29
CA LEU A 541 15.19 20.30 22.31
C LEU A 541 14.50 21.66 22.14
N HIS A 542 13.50 21.74 21.26
CA HIS A 542 12.77 22.98 21.02
C HIS A 542 11.76 23.35 22.11
N ASN A 543 11.24 22.37 22.86
CA ASN A 543 10.12 22.58 23.79
C ASN A 543 10.50 22.45 25.27
N ALA A 544 11.65 21.84 25.58
CA ALA A 544 12.11 21.71 26.95
C ALA A 544 12.69 23.05 27.44
N ALA A 545 12.21 23.55 28.58
CA ALA A 545 12.83 24.68 29.28
C ALA A 545 14.11 24.24 30.03
N ARG A 546 14.39 22.93 30.06
CA ARG A 546 15.43 22.29 30.86
C ARG A 546 16.53 21.73 29.99
N THR A 547 17.64 21.42 30.63
CA THR A 547 18.83 20.94 29.93
C THR A 547 18.56 19.55 29.36
N VAL A 548 18.70 19.41 28.05
CA VAL A 548 18.67 18.12 27.36
C VAL A 548 20.10 17.60 27.22
N VAL A 549 20.32 16.35 27.59
CA VAL A 549 21.62 15.70 27.62
C VAL A 549 21.55 14.42 26.83
N MET A 550 22.54 14.20 25.97
CA MET A 550 22.71 12.93 25.30
C MET A 550 23.48 11.97 26.20
N VAL A 551 22.95 10.77 26.38
CA VAL A 551 23.60 9.71 27.14
C VAL A 551 23.96 8.57 26.19
N GLU A 552 25.26 8.27 26.10
CA GLU A 552 25.80 7.17 25.29
C GLU A 552 26.60 6.21 26.18
N PRO A 553 26.46 4.89 26.02
CA PRO A 553 27.25 3.93 26.77
C PRO A 553 28.76 4.18 26.62
N GLY A 554 29.47 4.21 27.75
CA GLY A 554 30.92 4.39 27.78
C GLY A 554 31.44 5.80 27.45
N LYS A 555 30.56 6.81 27.32
CA LYS A 555 30.95 8.21 27.09
C LYS A 555 30.39 9.13 28.17
N ALA A 556 31.07 10.25 28.38
CA ALA A 556 30.58 11.30 29.26
C ALA A 556 29.29 11.92 28.67
N PRO A 557 28.25 12.18 29.49
CA PRO A 557 27.04 12.86 29.04
C PRO A 557 27.39 14.24 28.46
N HIS A 558 26.86 14.57 27.28
CA HIS A 558 27.11 15.86 26.65
C HIS A 558 25.81 16.62 26.40
N ARG A 559 25.86 17.93 26.65
CA ARG A 559 24.70 18.82 26.53
C ARG A 559 24.34 18.99 25.06
N LEU A 560 23.05 18.90 24.77
CA LEU A 560 22.50 19.22 23.46
C LEU A 560 21.97 20.65 23.47
N SER A 561 22.16 21.36 22.36
CA SER A 561 21.56 22.67 22.09
C SER A 561 20.73 22.58 20.81
N ALA A 562 19.61 23.30 20.78
CA ALA A 562 18.76 23.44 19.60
C ALA A 562 19.50 24.12 18.44
#